data_AF-A0ABD7EDH3-F1
#
_entry.id   AF-A0ABD7EDH3-F1
#
_cell.length_a   1.000
_cell.length_b   1.000
_cell.length_c   1.000
_cell.angle_alpha   90.00
_cell.angle_beta   90.00
_cell.angle_gamma   90.00
#
_symmetry.space_group_name_H-M   'P 1'
#
loop_
_entity.id
_entity.type
_entity.pdbx_description
1 polymer ?
#
loop_
_entity_poly.entity_id
_entity_poly.type
_entity_poly.pdbx_seq_one_letter_code
_entity_poly.pdbx_strand_id
1 'polypeptide(L)'
;MAFKHYDVVRAASPSDLAEKLTHKLKEGWQPFGSPVAITPYTLMQAITAEGDVVVSGATEPDWYYVIVLAGQSNAMAYGEGLPLPDSYDAPDPRIKQLARRSTVTPGGAACRYNDIIPADHCLHDVQDMSTLNHPKADLSKGQYGCVGQGLHIAKKLLPYIPNNAGILLVPCCRGGSAFTQGAEGTFSADTGASQDSARWGVGKPLYQDLIARTKAALQKNPKNVLLAVCWMQGEFDMSAATHAQQPALFTAMLTQFRADLSVFNAQCHGGSAADVPWICGDTTYYWKNTYATQYDTVYGGYKNRESEGVYFVPFMTDGNGVNTATNAPAEDPDIPASGYYGAASRTNGNQVSSNRPTHFSSWARRSIIPDRLATAILNAAGRTSAFISGKAPEIKPSPGGNTPSGPSADTSVRTISLLPAAGEAAAQGWSIKDGGIQLSDGVFKITKQSNKTWSLTHPVDDAITLLTQGGRLTCKFRLSGALTNNQFGLGIYLYTDAPVPDGVAMTGTGNPFLMSYFTQTTDGRVNLMHHRKAGNTKLGEFGDYGNDWQTLELVFTAGSATVTPKLNGVAGPAFQVIKDGLTLGLNALTLTDVTKNAAYGVEIESLVLEINAPAA
;
A
#
# COMPACT_ATOMS: atom_id res chain seq x y z
N MET A 1 21.08 -30.75 8.27
CA MET A 1 21.04 -30.10 6.95
C MET A 1 20.71 -28.63 7.19
N ALA A 2 21.54 -27.70 6.72
CA ALA A 2 21.28 -26.27 6.83
C ALA A 2 21.10 -25.73 5.42
N PHE A 3 19.86 -25.35 5.07
CA PHE A 3 19.58 -24.69 3.80
C PHE A 3 20.31 -23.35 3.74
N LYS A 4 20.95 -23.05 2.61
CA LYS A 4 21.70 -21.79 2.43
C LYS A 4 20.89 -20.72 1.71
N HIS A 5 19.86 -21.13 0.96
CA HIS A 5 19.01 -20.23 0.18
C HIS A 5 17.54 -20.51 0.47
N TYR A 6 16.75 -19.43 0.52
CA TYR A 6 15.31 -19.44 0.74
C TYR A 6 14.67 -18.53 -0.30
N ASP A 7 13.57 -18.98 -0.90
CA ASP A 7 12.78 -18.20 -1.87
C ASP A 7 11.29 -18.60 -1.73
N VAL A 8 10.39 -17.88 -2.39
CA VAL A 8 8.95 -18.15 -2.36
C VAL A 8 8.39 -18.11 -3.78
N VAL A 9 7.80 -19.20 -4.22
CA VAL A 9 7.05 -19.27 -5.48
C VAL A 9 5.64 -18.78 -5.24
N ARG A 10 5.19 -17.81 -6.04
CA ARG A 10 3.82 -17.32 -6.01
C ARG A 10 3.09 -17.57 -7.32
N ALA A 11 1.84 -17.97 -7.22
CA ALA A 11 1.04 -18.34 -8.37
C ALA A 11 -0.42 -17.92 -8.24
N ALA A 12 -1.02 -17.57 -9.37
CA ALA A 12 -2.43 -17.17 -9.43
C ALA A 12 -3.40 -18.37 -9.38
N SER A 13 -2.91 -19.59 -9.63
CA SER A 13 -3.68 -20.83 -9.62
C SER A 13 -2.82 -22.04 -9.24
N PRO A 14 -3.44 -23.18 -8.89
CA PRO A 14 -2.70 -24.44 -8.66
C PRO A 14 -1.87 -24.89 -9.86
N SER A 15 -2.34 -24.65 -11.09
CA SER A 15 -1.61 -24.99 -12.32
C SER A 15 -0.39 -24.11 -12.53
N ASP A 16 -0.53 -22.79 -12.33
CA ASP A 16 0.59 -21.83 -12.38
C ASP A 16 1.63 -22.15 -11.28
N LEU A 17 1.18 -22.58 -10.10
CA LEU A 17 2.08 -23.02 -9.02
C LEU A 17 2.88 -24.25 -9.43
N ALA A 18 2.23 -25.24 -10.03
CA ALA A 18 2.87 -26.46 -10.48
C ALA A 18 3.91 -26.18 -11.57
N GLU A 19 3.60 -25.29 -12.52
CA GLU A 19 4.53 -24.89 -13.58
C GLU A 19 5.75 -24.16 -13.01
N LYS A 20 5.55 -23.14 -12.16
CA LYS A 20 6.63 -22.39 -11.55
C LYS A 20 7.50 -23.24 -10.61
N LEU A 21 6.89 -24.16 -9.86
CA LEU A 21 7.64 -25.12 -9.04
C LEU A 21 8.46 -26.08 -9.90
N THR A 22 7.93 -26.52 -11.04
CA THR A 22 8.68 -27.38 -11.98
C THR A 22 9.93 -26.67 -12.50
N HIS A 23 9.86 -25.36 -12.74
CA HIS A 23 11.04 -24.56 -13.12
C HIS A 23 12.06 -24.47 -11.97
N LYS A 24 11.60 -24.13 -10.76
CA LYS A 24 12.46 -24.01 -9.57
C LYS A 24 13.12 -25.34 -9.19
N LEU A 25 12.42 -26.46 -9.35
CA LEU A 25 12.99 -27.80 -9.16
C LEU A 25 14.16 -28.08 -10.13
N LYS A 26 14.09 -27.62 -11.38
CA LYS A 26 15.18 -27.75 -12.37
C LYS A 26 16.40 -26.87 -12.04
N GLU A 27 16.18 -25.75 -11.36
CA GLU A 27 17.21 -24.82 -10.86
C GLU A 27 17.92 -25.33 -9.58
N GLY A 28 17.47 -26.45 -9.01
CA GLY A 28 18.04 -27.03 -7.78
C GLY A 28 17.35 -26.59 -6.48
N TRP A 29 16.19 -25.93 -6.58
CA TRP A 29 15.34 -25.65 -5.41
C TRP A 29 14.47 -26.85 -5.05
N GLN A 30 13.98 -26.89 -3.83
CA GLN A 30 12.98 -27.86 -3.37
C GLN A 30 11.89 -27.18 -2.53
N PRO A 31 10.63 -27.64 -2.59
CA PRO A 31 9.55 -27.17 -1.72
C PRO A 31 9.91 -27.31 -0.25
N PHE A 32 9.62 -26.26 0.52
CA PHE A 32 9.77 -26.24 1.96
C PHE A 32 8.41 -26.03 2.61
N GLY A 33 7.86 -27.09 3.20
CA GLY A 33 6.50 -27.10 3.74
C GLY A 33 5.42 -27.14 2.66
N SER A 34 4.17 -26.94 3.06
CA SER A 34 3.00 -26.95 2.16
C SER A 34 2.74 -25.57 1.55
N PRO A 35 2.14 -25.49 0.34
CA PRO A 35 1.71 -24.21 -0.21
C PRO A 35 0.64 -23.57 0.68
N VAL A 36 0.73 -22.26 0.86
CA VAL A 36 -0.23 -21.43 1.58
C VAL A 36 -1.08 -20.67 0.56
N ALA A 37 -2.39 -20.75 0.69
CA ALA A 37 -3.30 -19.90 -0.08
C ALA A 37 -3.48 -18.55 0.62
N ILE A 38 -3.00 -17.48 -0.01
CA ILE A 38 -3.30 -16.10 0.36
C ILE A 38 -4.44 -15.64 -0.54
N THR A 39 -5.63 -15.57 0.04
CA THR A 39 -6.85 -15.18 -0.66
C THR A 39 -6.84 -13.67 -0.97
N PRO A 40 -7.41 -13.26 -2.13
CA PRO A 40 -8.27 -14.08 -2.97
C PRO A 40 -7.59 -14.85 -4.12
N TYR A 41 -6.32 -14.57 -4.49
CA TYR A 41 -5.75 -15.13 -5.74
C TYR A 41 -4.24 -15.42 -5.73
N THR A 42 -3.65 -15.81 -4.60
CA THR A 42 -2.21 -16.12 -4.58
C THR A 42 -1.89 -17.37 -3.78
N LEU A 43 -1.47 -18.44 -4.45
CA LEU A 43 -0.80 -19.56 -3.80
C LEU A 43 0.67 -19.20 -3.61
N MET A 44 1.21 -19.47 -2.43
CA MET A 44 2.63 -19.28 -2.11
C MET A 44 3.23 -20.60 -1.66
N GLN A 45 4.33 -21.03 -2.27
CA GLN A 45 5.12 -22.17 -1.83
C GLN A 45 6.51 -21.67 -1.46
N ALA A 46 6.90 -21.80 -0.19
CA ALA A 46 8.28 -21.58 0.20
C ALA A 46 9.16 -22.67 -0.43
N ILE A 47 10.37 -22.29 -0.86
CA ILE A 47 11.35 -23.20 -1.46
C ILE A 47 12.73 -22.94 -0.85
N THR A 48 13.56 -23.99 -0.78
CA THR A 48 14.92 -23.93 -0.25
C THR A 48 15.93 -24.58 -1.19
N ALA A 49 17.21 -24.26 -1.04
CA ALA A 49 18.30 -24.96 -1.74
C ALA A 49 19.55 -25.11 -0.85
N GLU A 50 20.29 -26.21 -1.05
CA GLU A 50 21.51 -26.56 -0.28
C GLU A 50 22.83 -26.20 -0.98
N GLY A 51 22.86 -26.14 -2.32
CA GLY A 51 24.03 -25.83 -3.15
C GLY A 51 23.92 -24.52 -3.91
N ASP A 52 24.93 -24.21 -4.76
CA ASP A 52 24.86 -23.08 -5.69
C ASP A 52 23.66 -23.28 -6.61
N VAL A 53 22.64 -22.44 -6.42
CA VAL A 53 21.45 -22.45 -7.25
C VAL A 53 21.87 -22.07 -8.66
N VAL A 54 21.62 -22.93 -9.63
CA VAL A 54 21.68 -22.55 -11.03
C VAL A 54 20.46 -21.64 -11.23
N VAL A 55 20.64 -20.32 -11.07
CA VAL A 55 19.69 -19.34 -11.61
C VAL A 55 19.76 -19.53 -13.12
N SER A 56 19.00 -20.50 -13.63
CA SER A 56 19.09 -20.94 -15.02
C SER A 56 18.66 -19.77 -15.89
N GLY A 57 19.64 -19.07 -16.44
CA GLY A 57 19.49 -18.01 -17.42
C GLY A 57 18.61 -16.87 -16.94
N ALA A 58 19.21 -15.88 -16.26
CA ALA A 58 18.66 -14.53 -16.24
C ALA A 58 18.64 -13.99 -17.69
N THR A 59 17.66 -14.44 -18.45
CA THR A 59 17.29 -13.85 -19.73
C THR A 59 16.84 -12.43 -19.44
N GLU A 60 17.26 -11.48 -20.28
CA GLU A 60 16.76 -10.12 -20.16
C GLU A 60 15.23 -10.14 -20.16
N PRO A 61 14.57 -9.34 -19.28
CA PRO A 61 13.13 -9.22 -19.31
C PRO A 61 12.60 -8.86 -20.70
N ASP A 62 11.51 -9.50 -21.11
CA ASP A 62 10.80 -9.19 -22.35
C ASP A 62 10.21 -7.77 -22.34
N TRP A 63 9.91 -7.24 -21.14
CA TRP A 63 9.33 -5.93 -20.88
C TRP A 63 9.45 -5.56 -19.39
N TYR A 64 9.09 -4.33 -19.03
CA TYR A 64 9.27 -3.79 -17.67
C TYR A 64 8.01 -3.14 -17.09
N TYR A 65 7.79 -3.37 -15.80
CA TYR A 65 7.03 -2.43 -14.97
C TYR A 65 7.91 -1.21 -14.68
N VAL A 66 7.42 -0.03 -15.04
CA VAL A 66 8.11 1.24 -14.87
C VAL A 66 7.70 1.87 -13.55
N ILE A 67 8.67 2.18 -12.69
CA ILE A 67 8.45 2.94 -11.45
C ILE A 67 9.27 4.20 -11.51
N VAL A 68 8.59 5.34 -11.36
CA VAL A 68 9.25 6.65 -11.34
C VAL A 68 9.61 7.00 -9.90
N LEU A 69 10.84 7.48 -9.68
CA LEU A 69 11.32 7.96 -8.38
C LEU A 69 11.57 9.46 -8.51
N ALA A 70 10.83 10.28 -7.78
CA ALA A 70 10.91 11.73 -7.87
C ALA A 70 10.74 12.42 -6.52
N GLY A 71 11.18 13.67 -6.44
CA GLY A 71 11.16 14.47 -5.23
C GLY A 71 12.56 14.98 -4.88
N GLN A 72 12.88 15.05 -3.59
CA GLN A 72 14.16 15.61 -3.12
C GLN A 72 15.05 14.57 -2.41
N SER A 73 15.90 15.02 -1.48
CA SER A 73 16.97 14.21 -0.87
C SER A 73 16.47 12.92 -0.25
N ASN A 74 15.33 12.94 0.45
CA ASN A 74 14.77 11.72 1.04
C ASN A 74 14.21 10.72 0.01
N ALA A 75 13.97 11.12 -1.24
CA ALA A 75 13.59 10.21 -2.33
C ALA A 75 14.77 9.42 -2.94
N MET A 76 16.01 9.84 -2.66
CA MET A 76 17.21 9.39 -3.38
C MET A 76 18.36 8.98 -2.46
N ALA A 77 19.55 8.78 -3.03
CA ALA A 77 20.73 8.29 -2.34
C ALA A 77 21.34 9.31 -1.36
N TYR A 78 20.69 9.51 -0.22
CA TYR A 78 21.16 10.33 0.90
C TYR A 78 21.47 9.52 2.16
N GLY A 79 21.29 8.19 2.14
CA GLY A 79 21.75 7.31 3.22
C GLY A 79 23.28 7.31 3.28
N GLU A 80 23.84 7.63 4.45
CA GLU A 80 25.28 7.83 4.59
C GLU A 80 26.05 6.56 4.94
N GLY A 81 25.42 5.59 5.60
CA GLY A 81 26.05 4.31 5.93
C GLY A 81 26.54 3.55 4.69
N LEU A 82 27.57 2.73 4.90
CA LEU A 82 28.33 1.99 3.89
C LEU A 82 27.42 1.16 2.97
N PRO A 83 27.59 1.24 1.64
CA PRO A 83 26.93 0.33 0.70
C PRO A 83 27.37 -1.13 0.86
N LEU A 84 26.44 -2.06 0.64
CA LEU A 84 26.59 -3.51 0.83
C LEU A 84 26.27 -4.29 -0.46
N PRO A 85 27.04 -4.10 -1.54
CA PRO A 85 26.75 -4.64 -2.88
C PRO A 85 26.83 -6.17 -2.97
N ASP A 86 27.50 -6.84 -2.03
CA ASP A 86 27.52 -8.31 -1.96
C ASP A 86 26.27 -8.90 -1.27
N SER A 87 25.38 -8.06 -0.73
CA SER A 87 24.18 -8.49 -0.01
C SER A 87 22.94 -7.62 -0.29
N TYR A 88 22.55 -6.75 0.64
CA TYR A 88 21.31 -5.96 0.57
C TYR A 88 21.25 -5.07 -0.66
N ASP A 89 22.40 -4.56 -1.10
CA ASP A 89 22.53 -3.59 -2.18
C ASP A 89 22.91 -4.25 -3.52
N ALA A 90 22.96 -5.58 -3.56
CA ALA A 90 23.31 -6.33 -4.78
C ALA A 90 22.36 -6.00 -5.95
N PRO A 91 22.87 -5.67 -7.14
CA PRO A 91 22.02 -5.54 -8.32
C PRO A 91 21.26 -6.83 -8.64
N ASP A 92 20.09 -6.71 -9.26
CA ASP A 92 19.33 -7.86 -9.78
C ASP A 92 19.26 -7.75 -11.31
N PRO A 93 19.45 -8.84 -12.07
CA PRO A 93 19.44 -8.81 -13.53
C PRO A 93 18.12 -8.31 -14.13
N ARG A 94 16.98 -8.46 -13.42
CA ARG A 94 15.64 -8.00 -13.85
C ARG A 94 15.29 -6.60 -13.35
N ILE A 95 16.14 -5.96 -12.54
CA ILE A 95 15.94 -4.60 -12.07
C ILE A 95 16.93 -3.66 -12.78
N LYS A 96 16.37 -2.75 -13.56
CA LYS A 96 17.11 -1.79 -14.38
C LYS A 96 16.76 -0.36 -13.99
N GLN A 97 17.53 0.59 -14.48
CA GLN A 97 17.24 2.02 -14.38
C GLN A 97 17.53 2.73 -15.71
N LEU A 98 16.92 3.90 -15.92
CA LEU A 98 17.35 4.80 -16.99
C LEU A 98 18.61 5.58 -16.58
N ALA A 99 19.65 5.48 -17.40
CA ALA A 99 20.91 6.16 -17.16
C ALA A 99 20.79 7.69 -17.28
N ARG A 100 21.58 8.40 -16.47
CA ARG A 100 21.92 9.82 -16.62
C ARG A 100 23.42 10.11 -16.71
N ARG A 101 24.23 9.49 -15.84
CA ARG A 101 25.70 9.62 -15.82
C ARG A 101 26.33 9.15 -17.15
N SER A 102 27.59 9.51 -17.36
CA SER A 102 28.39 9.05 -18.51
C SER A 102 28.86 7.59 -18.39
N THR A 103 28.82 7.01 -17.18
CA THR A 103 29.16 5.61 -16.92
C THR A 103 28.13 4.95 -16.00
N VAL A 104 27.97 3.63 -16.13
CA VAL A 104 27.01 2.81 -15.34
C VAL A 104 27.33 2.86 -13.86
N THR A 105 28.61 2.75 -13.51
CA THR A 105 29.18 2.93 -12.16
C THR A 105 30.37 3.88 -12.28
N PRO A 106 30.87 4.48 -11.19
CA PRO A 106 32.08 5.31 -11.26
C PRO A 106 33.27 4.52 -11.81
N GLY A 107 33.83 4.97 -12.95
CA GLY A 107 34.91 4.26 -13.65
C GLY A 107 34.49 2.99 -14.40
N GLY A 108 33.19 2.69 -14.45
CA GLY A 108 32.64 1.52 -15.15
C GLY A 108 32.38 1.74 -16.64
N ALA A 109 31.57 0.85 -17.24
CA ALA A 109 31.19 0.92 -18.64
C ALA A 109 30.49 2.24 -18.98
N ALA A 110 30.74 2.78 -20.17
CA ALA A 110 30.06 3.99 -20.65
C ALA A 110 28.56 3.73 -20.86
N CYS A 111 27.74 4.74 -20.57
CA CYS A 111 26.32 4.76 -20.90
C CYS A 111 25.91 6.15 -21.38
N ARG A 112 24.79 6.21 -22.11
CA ARG A 112 24.17 7.45 -22.58
C ARG A 112 22.91 7.74 -21.79
N TYR A 113 22.47 9.00 -21.82
CA TYR A 113 21.20 9.40 -21.22
C TYR A 113 20.05 8.53 -21.73
N ASN A 114 19.25 7.99 -20.82
CA ASN A 114 18.15 7.05 -21.05
C ASN A 114 18.53 5.67 -21.63
N ASP A 115 19.79 5.24 -21.55
CA ASP A 115 20.14 3.83 -21.69
C ASP A 115 19.53 3.01 -20.54
N ILE A 116 19.10 1.78 -20.83
CA ILE A 116 18.67 0.82 -19.81
C ILE A 116 19.93 0.16 -19.24
N ILE A 117 20.21 0.41 -17.97
CA ILE A 117 21.40 -0.08 -17.27
C ILE A 117 21.00 -0.82 -15.99
N PRO A 118 21.87 -1.65 -15.39
CA PRO A 118 21.61 -2.23 -14.08
C PRO A 118 21.28 -1.17 -13.02
N ALA A 119 20.30 -1.46 -12.16
CA ALA A 119 20.03 -0.66 -10.98
C ALA A 119 20.89 -1.13 -9.79
N ASP A 120 21.43 -0.19 -9.03
CA ASP A 120 22.13 -0.44 -7.78
C ASP A 120 21.67 0.53 -6.67
N HIS A 121 22.39 0.59 -5.55
CA HIS A 121 22.03 1.44 -4.40
C HIS A 121 22.13 2.94 -4.67
N CYS A 122 22.82 3.38 -5.73
CA CYS A 122 23.08 4.80 -6.01
C CYS A 122 22.61 5.15 -7.44
N LEU A 123 21.29 5.31 -7.58
CA LEU A 123 20.62 5.51 -8.87
C LEU A 123 20.99 6.84 -9.55
N HIS A 124 20.75 6.89 -10.87
CA HIS A 124 21.08 8.02 -11.77
C HIS A 124 20.07 9.18 -11.67
N ASP A 125 19.81 9.67 -10.45
CA ASP A 125 19.01 10.86 -10.17
C ASP A 125 19.64 12.14 -10.76
N VAL A 126 18.93 13.28 -10.74
CA VAL A 126 19.43 14.56 -11.29
C VAL A 126 20.72 15.00 -10.58
N GLN A 127 20.80 14.73 -9.28
CA GLN A 127 22.02 14.93 -8.50
C GLN A 127 22.79 13.62 -8.35
N ASP A 128 24.05 13.64 -8.78
CA ASP A 128 24.95 12.50 -8.66
C ASP A 128 25.54 12.40 -7.24
N MET A 129 25.18 11.33 -6.54
CA MET A 129 25.65 11.02 -5.18
C MET A 129 26.73 9.92 -5.17
N SER A 130 27.17 9.45 -6.34
CA SER A 130 28.05 8.29 -6.48
C SER A 130 29.51 8.56 -6.12
N THR A 131 29.91 9.82 -6.05
CA THR A 131 31.27 10.24 -5.70
C THR A 131 31.44 10.51 -4.19
N LEU A 132 30.33 10.61 -3.44
CA LEU A 132 30.35 10.91 -2.01
C LEU A 132 30.52 9.62 -1.19
N ASN A 133 31.71 9.03 -1.29
CA ASN A 133 32.03 7.72 -0.74
C ASN A 133 32.07 7.71 0.80
N HIS A 134 31.62 6.60 1.39
CA HIS A 134 31.83 6.31 2.79
C HIS A 134 33.34 6.15 3.08
N PRO A 135 33.90 6.64 4.20
CA PRO A 135 35.35 6.57 4.48
C PRO A 135 35.90 5.15 4.71
N LYS A 136 35.01 4.16 4.89
CA LYS A 136 35.35 2.73 4.98
C LYS A 136 35.04 1.95 3.70
N ALA A 137 34.70 2.64 2.61
CA ALA A 137 34.37 2.01 1.34
C ALA A 137 35.59 1.37 0.68
N ASP A 138 35.42 0.13 0.24
CA ASP A 138 36.27 -0.51 -0.76
C ASP A 138 35.63 -0.33 -2.14
N LEU A 139 36.15 0.62 -2.92
CA LEU A 139 35.62 0.93 -4.25
C LEU A 139 35.80 -0.22 -5.24
N SER A 140 36.77 -1.11 -5.02
CA SER A 140 36.95 -2.29 -5.88
C SER A 140 35.80 -3.29 -5.76
N LYS A 141 35.03 -3.20 -4.66
CA LYS A 141 33.82 -3.99 -4.40
C LYS A 141 32.54 -3.27 -4.82
N GLY A 142 32.64 -2.10 -5.46
CA GLY A 142 31.47 -1.31 -5.83
C GLY A 142 30.81 -0.57 -4.66
N GLN A 143 31.51 -0.36 -3.54
CA GLN A 143 30.97 0.36 -2.37
C GLN A 143 30.99 1.89 -2.52
N TYR A 144 30.63 2.39 -3.69
CA TYR A 144 30.71 3.82 -4.00
C TYR A 144 29.46 4.59 -3.52
N GLY A 145 29.64 5.89 -3.25
CA GLY A 145 28.56 6.84 -3.00
C GLY A 145 27.74 6.64 -1.72
N CYS A 146 26.48 7.07 -1.82
CA CYS A 146 25.44 6.96 -0.80
C CYS A 146 24.36 5.94 -1.21
N VAL A 147 23.46 5.59 -0.28
CA VAL A 147 22.43 4.56 -0.48
C VAL A 147 21.04 5.19 -0.60
N GLY A 148 20.29 4.78 -1.62
CA GLY A 148 18.88 5.15 -1.87
C GLY A 148 17.95 3.94 -1.84
N GLN A 149 16.65 4.18 -1.63
CA GLN A 149 15.65 3.11 -1.48
C GLN A 149 15.12 2.51 -2.78
N GLY A 150 15.40 3.11 -3.95
CA GLY A 150 14.78 2.71 -5.22
C GLY A 150 15.02 1.24 -5.60
N LEU A 151 16.27 0.76 -5.49
CA LEU A 151 16.60 -0.65 -5.69
C LEU A 151 15.81 -1.56 -4.73
N HIS A 152 15.70 -1.16 -3.47
CA HIS A 152 15.06 -1.96 -2.43
C HIS A 152 13.54 -2.01 -2.60
N ILE A 153 12.90 -0.93 -3.09
CA ILE A 153 11.49 -0.93 -3.50
C ILE A 153 11.31 -1.97 -4.61
N ALA A 154 12.13 -1.91 -5.66
CA ALA A 154 12.04 -2.84 -6.78
C ALA A 154 12.25 -4.29 -6.35
N LYS A 155 13.27 -4.58 -5.52
CA LYS A 155 13.51 -5.93 -4.98
C LYS A 155 12.31 -6.48 -4.21
N LYS A 156 11.58 -5.65 -3.48
CA LYS A 156 10.37 -6.07 -2.74
C LYS A 156 9.18 -6.32 -3.66
N LEU A 157 9.13 -5.69 -4.84
CA LEU A 157 8.07 -5.88 -5.83
C LEU A 157 8.37 -7.03 -6.81
N LEU A 158 9.64 -7.32 -7.07
CA LEU A 158 10.08 -8.32 -8.05
C LEU A 158 9.43 -9.72 -7.86
N PRO A 159 9.22 -10.23 -6.62
CA PRO A 159 8.56 -11.51 -6.39
C PRO A 159 7.05 -11.53 -6.71
N TYR A 160 6.46 -10.37 -6.99
CA TYR A 160 5.04 -10.24 -7.30
C TYR A 160 4.77 -10.07 -8.81
N ILE A 161 5.84 -9.97 -9.62
CA ILE A 161 5.73 -9.80 -11.07
C ILE A 161 6.20 -11.07 -11.81
N PRO A 162 5.75 -11.29 -13.06
CA PRO A 162 6.08 -12.48 -13.85
C PRO A 162 7.56 -12.59 -14.16
N ASN A 163 8.05 -13.82 -14.30
CA ASN A 163 9.48 -14.09 -14.56
C ASN A 163 10.02 -13.41 -15.82
N ASN A 164 9.20 -13.27 -16.87
CA ASN A 164 9.60 -12.61 -18.12
C ASN A 164 9.49 -11.07 -18.07
N ALA A 165 9.01 -10.50 -16.96
CA ALA A 165 8.96 -9.06 -16.74
C ALA A 165 10.05 -8.61 -15.75
N GLY A 166 10.53 -7.39 -15.93
CA GLY A 166 11.47 -6.73 -15.04
C GLY A 166 10.88 -5.49 -14.40
N ILE A 167 11.69 -4.78 -13.62
CA ILE A 167 11.36 -3.44 -13.11
C ILE A 167 12.34 -2.44 -13.69
N LEU A 168 11.82 -1.40 -14.32
CA LEU A 168 12.60 -0.27 -14.84
C LEU A 168 12.37 0.96 -13.96
N LEU A 169 13.39 1.34 -13.20
CA LEU A 169 13.39 2.53 -12.37
C LEU A 169 13.68 3.78 -13.21
N VAL A 170 12.93 4.84 -12.97
CA VAL A 170 13.13 6.15 -13.62
C VAL A 170 13.51 7.17 -12.55
N PRO A 171 14.81 7.30 -12.21
CA PRO A 171 15.28 8.21 -11.19
C PRO A 171 15.30 9.67 -11.71
N CYS A 172 14.58 10.54 -11.01
CA CYS A 172 14.35 11.95 -11.32
C CYS A 172 14.43 12.85 -10.07
N CYS A 173 15.05 12.38 -8.99
CA CYS A 173 15.12 13.12 -7.74
C CYS A 173 16.21 14.20 -7.74
N ARG A 174 16.07 15.20 -6.87
CA ARG A 174 17.07 16.25 -6.68
C ARG A 174 17.11 16.79 -5.25
N GLY A 175 18.20 16.58 -4.52
CA GLY A 175 18.34 17.07 -3.15
C GLY A 175 18.18 18.59 -3.00
N GLY A 176 17.41 19.04 -2.01
CA GLY A 176 17.16 20.49 -1.79
C GLY A 176 16.29 21.16 -2.86
N SER A 177 15.61 20.38 -3.71
CA SER A 177 14.61 20.93 -4.63
C SER A 177 13.28 21.23 -3.92
N ALA A 178 12.59 22.29 -4.35
CA ALA A 178 11.28 22.69 -3.81
C ALA A 178 10.36 23.23 -4.90
N PHE A 179 9.08 23.42 -4.60
CA PHE A 179 8.17 24.17 -5.48
C PHE A 179 8.35 25.69 -5.30
N THR A 180 8.56 26.12 -4.06
CA THR A 180 8.48 27.54 -3.65
C THR A 180 9.83 28.25 -3.63
N GLN A 181 10.94 27.50 -3.70
CA GLN A 181 12.30 28.03 -3.76
C GLN A 181 13.24 27.16 -4.61
N GLY A 182 14.50 27.60 -4.78
CA GLY A 182 15.50 26.94 -5.61
C GLY A 182 15.62 27.51 -7.02
N ALA A 183 16.78 27.29 -7.64
CA ALA A 183 17.07 27.69 -9.01
C ALA A 183 16.27 26.84 -10.01
N GLU A 184 15.84 27.43 -11.12
CA GLU A 184 15.16 26.65 -12.17
C GLU A 184 16.12 25.69 -12.88
N GLY A 185 17.35 26.15 -13.13
CA GLY A 185 18.32 25.46 -13.96
C GLY A 185 17.85 25.42 -15.42
N THR A 186 18.24 24.37 -16.14
CA THR A 186 17.95 24.20 -17.57
C THR A 186 17.58 22.75 -17.89
N PHE A 187 16.88 22.54 -19.00
CA PHE A 187 16.57 21.20 -19.51
C PHE A 187 17.16 21.03 -20.91
N SER A 188 17.74 19.86 -21.14
CA SER A 188 18.21 19.40 -22.45
C SER A 188 17.56 18.06 -22.79
N ALA A 189 17.16 17.88 -24.04
CA ALA A 189 16.65 16.59 -24.51
C ALA A 189 17.71 15.48 -24.46
N ASP A 190 19.01 15.84 -24.55
CA ASP A 190 20.12 14.89 -24.62
C ASP A 190 20.70 14.52 -23.25
N THR A 191 20.50 15.37 -22.23
CA THR A 191 21.12 15.19 -20.90
C THR A 191 20.16 15.37 -19.73
N GLY A 192 18.91 15.76 -20.00
CA GLY A 192 17.90 16.01 -18.98
C GLY A 192 18.05 17.35 -18.25
N ALA A 193 17.49 17.42 -17.05
CA ALA A 193 17.66 18.56 -16.16
C ALA A 193 19.14 18.75 -15.75
N SER A 194 19.59 20.00 -15.69
CA SER A 194 20.93 20.36 -15.23
C SER A 194 21.09 20.18 -13.73
N GLN A 195 22.33 20.01 -13.26
CA GLN A 195 22.64 19.74 -11.85
C GLN A 195 22.17 20.85 -10.90
N ASP A 196 22.11 22.09 -11.37
CA ASP A 196 21.65 23.27 -10.63
C ASP A 196 20.11 23.43 -10.62
N SER A 197 19.36 22.64 -11.40
CA SER A 197 17.91 22.61 -11.30
C SER A 197 17.49 22.19 -9.89
N ALA A 198 16.68 23.01 -9.23
CA ALA A 198 16.19 22.80 -7.87
C ALA A 198 14.74 23.29 -7.70
N ARG A 199 14.02 23.55 -8.79
CA ARG A 199 12.63 24.03 -8.80
C ARG A 199 11.70 22.99 -9.43
N TRP A 200 10.76 22.47 -8.65
CA TRP A 200 9.62 21.70 -9.14
C TRP A 200 8.47 22.61 -9.58
N GLY A 201 7.63 22.10 -10.47
CA GLY A 201 6.46 22.82 -10.99
C GLY A 201 6.29 22.63 -12.49
N VAL A 202 5.07 22.86 -12.98
CA VAL A 202 4.74 22.73 -14.40
C VAL A 202 5.67 23.59 -15.25
N GLY A 203 6.22 23.00 -16.31
CA GLY A 203 7.14 23.66 -17.24
C GLY A 203 8.55 23.89 -16.70
N LYS A 204 8.86 23.54 -15.45
CA LYS A 204 10.22 23.67 -14.89
C LYS A 204 11.12 22.52 -15.34
N PRO A 205 12.45 22.69 -15.38
CA PRO A 205 13.36 21.65 -15.85
C PRO A 205 13.24 20.30 -15.14
N LEU A 206 13.02 20.27 -13.82
CA LEU A 206 12.81 19.00 -13.09
C LEU A 206 11.51 18.29 -13.54
N TYR A 207 10.46 19.05 -13.83
CA TYR A 207 9.21 18.50 -14.37
C TYR A 207 9.38 18.01 -15.81
N GLN A 208 10.08 18.77 -16.65
CA GLN A 208 10.38 18.36 -18.03
C GLN A 208 11.20 17.07 -18.05
N ASP A 209 12.18 16.93 -17.16
CA ASP A 209 12.99 15.72 -16.98
C ASP A 209 12.15 14.53 -16.49
N LEU A 210 11.28 14.75 -15.49
CA LEU A 210 10.31 13.75 -15.01
C LEU A 210 9.46 13.19 -16.16
N ILE A 211 8.85 14.05 -16.97
CA ILE A 211 7.99 13.64 -18.09
C ILE A 211 8.81 13.01 -19.21
N ALA A 212 9.91 13.62 -19.63
CA ALA A 212 10.72 13.13 -20.74
C ALA A 212 11.27 11.72 -20.45
N ARG A 213 11.76 11.48 -19.22
CA ARG A 213 12.31 10.17 -18.83
C ARG A 213 11.22 9.12 -18.63
N THR A 214 10.06 9.49 -18.12
CA THR A 214 8.92 8.57 -18.02
C THR A 214 8.46 8.14 -19.42
N LYS A 215 8.32 9.09 -20.36
CA LYS A 215 8.00 8.79 -21.76
C LYS A 215 9.08 7.93 -22.41
N ALA A 216 10.36 8.25 -22.19
CA ALA A 216 11.47 7.44 -22.71
C ALA A 216 11.38 5.99 -22.23
N ALA A 217 11.10 5.75 -20.94
CA ALA A 217 10.93 4.41 -20.40
C ALA A 217 9.79 3.64 -21.08
N LEU A 218 8.64 4.27 -21.31
CA LEU A 218 7.48 3.64 -21.95
C LEU A 218 7.70 3.40 -23.45
N GLN A 219 8.42 4.30 -24.13
CA GLN A 219 8.74 4.17 -25.55
C GLN A 219 9.76 3.08 -25.86
N LYS A 220 10.60 2.67 -24.88
CA LYS A 220 11.57 1.57 -25.10
C LYS A 220 10.88 0.27 -25.50
N ASN A 221 9.67 0.03 -25.00
CA ASN A 221 8.91 -1.18 -25.32
C ASN A 221 7.42 -0.92 -25.11
N PRO A 222 6.55 -1.17 -26.11
CA PRO A 222 5.10 -0.92 -26.00
C PRO A 222 4.41 -1.80 -24.95
N LYS A 223 5.06 -2.86 -24.46
CA LYS A 223 4.57 -3.68 -23.34
C LYS A 223 4.95 -3.13 -21.97
N ASN A 224 5.80 -2.10 -21.89
CA ASN A 224 6.14 -1.50 -20.60
C ASN A 224 4.90 -0.88 -19.97
N VAL A 225 4.77 -1.01 -18.65
CA VAL A 225 3.62 -0.51 -17.89
C VAL A 225 4.09 0.46 -16.81
N LEU A 226 3.67 1.73 -16.86
CA LEU A 226 3.84 2.67 -15.77
C LEU A 226 3.02 2.21 -14.57
N LEU A 227 3.71 1.70 -13.57
CA LEU A 227 3.11 1.08 -12.38
C LEU A 227 2.80 2.09 -11.29
N ALA A 228 3.74 2.99 -10.99
CA ALA A 228 3.61 3.96 -9.91
C ALA A 228 4.63 5.11 -10.04
N VAL A 229 4.32 6.22 -9.36
CA VAL A 229 5.28 7.29 -9.05
C VAL A 229 5.53 7.28 -7.54
N CYS A 230 6.76 7.02 -7.11
CA CYS A 230 7.19 7.25 -5.73
C CYS A 230 7.66 8.69 -5.59
N TRP A 231 6.95 9.46 -4.75
CA TRP A 231 7.19 10.88 -4.54
C TRP A 231 7.57 11.13 -3.08
N MET A 232 8.77 11.67 -2.81
CA MET A 232 9.17 12.09 -1.46
C MET A 232 9.72 13.51 -1.50
N GLN A 233 8.88 14.48 -1.16
CA GLN A 233 9.22 15.89 -1.27
C GLN A 233 8.37 16.76 -0.34
N GLY A 234 9.00 17.78 0.24
CA GLY A 234 8.31 18.85 0.96
C GLY A 234 9.22 19.58 1.95
N GLU A 235 10.37 19.01 2.29
CA GLU A 235 11.26 19.52 3.33
C GLU A 235 11.72 20.95 3.08
N PHE A 236 12.19 21.25 1.87
CA PHE A 236 12.61 22.61 1.57
C PHE A 236 11.44 23.58 1.41
N ASP A 237 10.27 23.13 0.96
CA ASP A 237 9.08 23.99 0.93
C ASP A 237 8.66 24.40 2.35
N MET A 238 8.72 23.50 3.34
CA MET A 238 8.42 23.82 4.74
C MET A 238 9.34 24.90 5.33
N SER A 239 10.59 24.99 4.86
CA SER A 239 11.53 26.02 5.30
C SER A 239 11.27 27.40 4.66
N ALA A 240 10.44 27.47 3.62
CA ALA A 240 10.15 28.71 2.90
C ALA A 240 8.97 29.48 3.54
N ALA A 241 9.04 30.81 3.49
CA ALA A 241 7.94 31.66 3.92
C ALA A 241 6.64 31.42 3.13
N THR A 242 6.76 30.91 1.91
CA THR A 242 5.67 30.64 0.97
C THR A 242 5.19 29.18 0.96
N HIS A 243 5.56 28.36 1.96
CA HIS A 243 5.20 26.93 2.07
C HIS A 243 3.72 26.62 1.78
N ALA A 244 2.79 27.52 2.15
CA ALA A 244 1.36 27.36 1.92
C ALA A 244 0.96 27.27 0.43
N GLN A 245 1.83 27.68 -0.50
CA GLN A 245 1.61 27.55 -1.93
C GLN A 245 1.87 26.12 -2.44
N GLN A 246 2.64 25.31 -1.70
CA GLN A 246 3.12 24.01 -2.15
C GLN A 246 1.97 23.04 -2.53
N PRO A 247 0.87 22.89 -1.76
CA PRO A 247 -0.18 21.92 -2.10
C PRO A 247 -0.88 22.21 -3.44
N ALA A 248 -1.09 23.49 -3.75
CA ALA A 248 -1.68 23.92 -5.03
C ALA A 248 -0.70 23.68 -6.18
N LEU A 249 0.59 23.98 -5.98
CA LEU A 249 1.64 23.76 -6.99
C LEU A 249 1.85 22.26 -7.27
N PHE A 250 1.82 21.42 -6.25
CA PHE A 250 1.85 19.97 -6.40
C PHE A 250 0.63 19.47 -7.17
N THR A 251 -0.57 19.92 -6.83
CA THR A 251 -1.81 19.52 -7.52
C THR A 251 -1.80 19.92 -9.00
N ALA A 252 -1.29 21.11 -9.32
CA ALA A 252 -1.11 21.55 -10.70
C ALA A 252 -0.12 20.65 -11.46
N MET A 253 0.99 20.27 -10.82
CA MET A 253 1.99 19.37 -11.42
C MET A 253 1.46 17.96 -11.63
N LEU A 254 0.71 17.41 -10.66
CA LEU A 254 0.05 16.12 -10.75
C LEU A 254 -0.95 16.08 -11.92
N THR A 255 -1.78 17.12 -12.02
CA THR A 255 -2.78 17.26 -13.10
C THR A 255 -2.09 17.30 -14.46
N GLN A 256 -1.04 18.12 -14.60
CA GLN A 256 -0.29 18.21 -15.85
C GLN A 256 0.42 16.89 -16.17
N PHE A 257 1.01 16.20 -15.18
CA PHE A 257 1.67 14.91 -15.39
C PHE A 257 0.74 13.89 -16.02
N ARG A 258 -0.48 13.79 -15.49
CA ARG A 258 -1.50 12.88 -16.03
C ARG A 258 -1.93 13.26 -17.44
N ALA A 259 -2.12 14.55 -17.70
CA ALA A 259 -2.44 15.05 -19.04
C ALA A 259 -1.32 14.73 -20.04
N ASP A 260 -0.08 14.99 -19.69
CA ASP A 260 1.09 14.81 -20.55
C ASP A 260 1.40 13.34 -20.87
N LEU A 261 0.94 12.42 -20.02
CA LEU A 261 1.08 10.97 -20.20
C LEU A 261 -0.17 10.29 -20.78
N SER A 262 -1.26 11.02 -21.03
CA SER A 262 -2.50 10.45 -21.58
C SER A 262 -2.30 9.69 -22.90
N VAL A 263 -1.32 10.10 -23.72
CA VAL A 263 -0.92 9.40 -24.96
C VAL A 263 -0.37 7.98 -24.71
N PHE A 264 0.03 7.68 -23.47
CA PHE A 264 0.50 6.37 -23.02
C PHE A 264 -0.53 5.65 -22.14
N ASN A 265 -1.80 6.02 -22.13
CA ASN A 265 -2.85 5.42 -21.30
C ASN A 265 -2.84 3.87 -21.34
N ALA A 266 -2.71 3.26 -22.53
CA ALA A 266 -2.65 1.80 -22.67
C ALA A 266 -1.44 1.15 -21.99
N GLN A 267 -0.38 1.93 -21.73
CA GLN A 267 0.83 1.55 -21.01
C GLN A 267 0.83 2.06 -19.56
N CYS A 268 -0.30 2.54 -19.05
CA CYS A 268 -0.44 2.91 -17.64
C CYS A 268 -1.18 1.81 -16.87
N HIS A 269 -0.84 1.64 -15.60
CA HIS A 269 -1.68 0.87 -14.68
C HIS A 269 -3.14 1.36 -14.75
N GLY A 270 -4.09 0.43 -14.74
CA GLY A 270 -5.52 0.75 -14.93
C GLY A 270 -5.92 1.13 -16.36
N GLY A 271 -4.97 1.20 -17.30
CA GLY A 271 -5.23 1.67 -18.67
C GLY A 271 -5.40 3.19 -18.79
N SER A 272 -4.99 3.94 -17.76
CA SER A 272 -5.11 5.39 -17.72
C SER A 272 -4.00 6.02 -16.89
N ALA A 273 -3.40 7.11 -17.39
CA ALA A 273 -2.47 7.91 -16.61
C ALA A 273 -3.12 8.50 -15.35
N ALA A 274 -4.45 8.67 -15.34
CA ALA A 274 -5.20 9.12 -14.17
C ALA A 274 -5.15 8.12 -13.00
N ASP A 275 -5.08 6.83 -13.32
CA ASP A 275 -5.15 5.74 -12.33
C ASP A 275 -3.76 5.32 -11.82
N VAL A 276 -2.68 5.88 -12.40
CA VAL A 276 -1.32 5.63 -11.92
C VAL A 276 -1.18 6.22 -10.51
N PRO A 277 -0.88 5.39 -9.49
CA PRO A 277 -0.80 5.86 -8.13
C PRO A 277 0.46 6.69 -7.90
N TRP A 278 0.28 7.83 -7.24
CA TRP A 278 1.34 8.64 -6.66
C TRP A 278 1.51 8.26 -5.19
N ILE A 279 2.56 7.50 -4.92
CA ILE A 279 2.92 7.02 -3.58
C ILE A 279 3.77 8.09 -2.91
N CYS A 280 3.10 8.95 -2.13
CA CYS A 280 3.70 10.10 -1.46
C CYS A 280 4.25 9.70 -0.10
N GLY A 281 5.56 9.48 -0.04
CA GLY A 281 6.26 9.12 1.19
C GLY A 281 6.47 10.31 2.12
N ASP A 282 6.40 10.01 3.40
CA ASP A 282 6.62 10.91 4.53
C ASP A 282 8.10 11.35 4.69
N THR A 283 8.39 12.16 5.70
CA THR A 283 9.75 12.68 6.01
C THR A 283 10.23 12.30 7.41
N THR A 284 11.48 12.65 7.72
CA THR A 284 12.11 12.33 9.00
C THR A 284 11.44 13.08 10.16
N TYR A 285 11.57 12.54 11.37
CA TYR A 285 11.03 13.19 12.57
C TYR A 285 11.57 14.61 12.78
N TYR A 286 12.80 14.89 12.33
CA TYR A 286 13.43 16.20 12.47
C TYR A 286 12.60 17.30 11.80
N TRP A 287 12.19 17.07 10.55
CA TRP A 287 11.43 18.06 9.77
C TRP A 287 10.07 18.32 10.40
N LYS A 288 9.42 17.27 10.91
CA LYS A 288 8.11 17.41 11.58
C LYS A 288 8.21 18.19 12.88
N ASN A 289 9.23 17.89 13.69
CA ASN A 289 9.41 18.57 14.97
C ASN A 289 9.83 20.02 14.78
N THR A 290 10.63 20.31 13.75
CA THR A 290 11.15 21.66 13.48
C THR A 290 10.10 22.56 12.80
N TYR A 291 9.27 21.97 11.91
CA TYR A 291 8.31 22.70 11.08
C TYR A 291 6.89 22.15 11.24
N ALA A 292 6.44 21.89 12.48
CA ALA A 292 5.17 21.21 12.74
C ALA A 292 3.97 21.84 12.00
N THR A 293 3.84 23.16 12.05
CA THR A 293 2.76 23.89 11.36
C THR A 293 2.85 23.78 9.83
N GLN A 294 4.06 23.91 9.28
CA GLN A 294 4.26 23.83 7.83
C GLN A 294 4.13 22.40 7.33
N TYR A 295 4.49 21.41 8.15
CA TYR A 295 4.32 19.99 7.88
C TYR A 295 2.84 19.64 7.70
N ASP A 296 1.96 20.13 8.58
CA ASP A 296 0.52 19.89 8.45
C ASP A 296 -0.05 20.51 7.16
N THR A 297 0.57 21.57 6.64
CA THR A 297 0.18 22.16 5.35
C THR A 297 0.75 21.37 4.16
N VAL A 298 2.05 21.16 4.13
CA VAL A 298 2.76 20.54 2.99
C VAL A 298 2.47 19.03 2.91
N TYR A 299 2.72 18.28 3.99
CA TYR A 299 2.49 16.84 4.03
C TYR A 299 1.02 16.50 4.29
N GLY A 300 0.25 17.37 4.95
CA GLY A 300 -1.21 17.23 4.99
C GLY A 300 -1.86 17.33 3.60
N GLY A 301 -1.24 18.10 2.68
CA GLY A 301 -1.65 18.18 1.28
C GLY A 301 -1.52 16.88 0.47
N TYR A 302 -0.87 15.84 1.03
CA TYR A 302 -0.81 14.50 0.44
C TYR A 302 -1.81 13.50 1.06
N LYS A 303 -2.41 13.81 2.21
CA LYS A 303 -3.28 12.88 2.95
C LYS A 303 -4.73 12.97 2.46
N ASN A 304 -5.46 11.86 2.56
CA ASN A 304 -6.90 11.78 2.24
C ASN A 304 -7.21 12.15 0.77
N ARG A 305 -6.33 11.73 -0.15
CA ARG A 305 -6.40 12.04 -1.59
C ARG A 305 -6.34 10.79 -2.46
N GLU A 306 -6.74 9.66 -1.89
CA GLU A 306 -6.75 8.36 -2.57
C GLU A 306 -7.71 8.37 -3.76
N SER A 307 -8.80 9.14 -3.70
CA SER A 307 -9.72 9.38 -4.83
C SER A 307 -9.07 10.13 -5.99
N GLU A 308 -7.99 10.86 -5.72
CA GLU A 308 -7.14 11.48 -6.71
C GLU A 308 -5.93 10.60 -7.05
N GLY A 309 -5.90 9.33 -6.65
CA GLY A 309 -4.77 8.42 -6.86
C GLY A 309 -3.49 8.83 -6.13
N VAL A 310 -3.60 9.62 -5.04
CA VAL A 310 -2.47 10.03 -4.19
C VAL A 310 -2.56 9.28 -2.87
N TYR A 311 -1.51 8.53 -2.54
CA TYR A 311 -1.47 7.65 -1.37
C TYR A 311 -0.34 8.08 -0.44
N PHE A 312 -0.70 8.58 0.74
CA PHE A 312 0.29 8.99 1.74
C PHE A 312 0.86 7.79 2.49
N VAL A 313 2.19 7.70 2.59
CA VAL A 313 2.88 6.58 3.25
C VAL A 313 3.70 7.09 4.45
N PRO A 314 3.24 6.85 5.69
CA PRO A 314 3.92 7.32 6.89
C PRO A 314 5.22 6.55 7.13
N PHE A 315 6.26 7.23 7.64
CA PHE A 315 7.55 6.61 7.98
C PHE A 315 8.00 6.85 9.42
N MET A 316 7.19 7.49 10.26
CA MET A 316 7.71 8.01 11.53
C MET A 316 8.21 6.96 12.49
N THR A 317 7.40 5.94 12.78
CA THR A 317 7.76 4.92 13.75
C THR A 317 7.69 3.54 13.13
N ASP A 318 8.57 2.63 13.55
CA ASP A 318 8.45 1.20 13.28
C ASP A 318 7.26 0.59 14.05
N GLY A 319 7.05 -0.72 13.88
CA GLY A 319 5.97 -1.45 14.57
C GLY A 319 6.07 -1.44 16.10
N ASN A 320 7.20 -0.96 16.66
CA ASN A 320 7.47 -0.88 18.09
C ASN A 320 7.43 0.56 18.62
N GLY A 321 7.07 1.54 17.80
CA GLY A 321 7.02 2.95 18.19
C GLY A 321 8.37 3.66 18.16
N VAL A 322 9.44 3.03 17.65
CA VAL A 322 10.78 3.64 17.54
C VAL A 322 10.84 4.46 16.26
N ASN A 323 11.37 5.68 16.33
CA ASN A 323 11.51 6.53 15.16
C ASN A 323 12.34 5.85 14.07
N THR A 324 11.95 6.01 12.81
CA THR A 324 12.76 5.54 11.68
C THR A 324 14.11 6.24 11.69
N ALA A 325 15.17 5.43 11.68
CA ALA A 325 16.54 5.89 11.81
C ALA A 325 16.93 6.90 10.72
N THR A 326 17.58 7.97 11.17
CA THR A 326 18.18 9.01 10.34
C THR A 326 19.69 8.82 10.26
N ASN A 327 20.35 9.66 9.47
CA ASN A 327 21.81 9.73 9.44
C ASN A 327 22.44 10.27 10.75
N ALA A 328 21.64 10.56 11.79
CA ALA A 328 22.18 10.86 13.10
C ALA A 328 23.12 9.72 13.56
N PRO A 329 24.38 9.99 13.95
CA PRO A 329 25.34 8.94 14.31
C PRO A 329 24.86 7.95 15.38
N ALA A 330 23.99 8.40 16.30
CA ALA A 330 23.41 7.55 17.33
C ALA A 330 22.34 6.57 16.79
N GLU A 331 21.73 6.88 15.65
CA GLU A 331 20.67 6.09 15.01
C GLU A 331 21.19 5.22 13.87
N ASP A 332 22.36 5.54 13.33
CA ASP A 332 23.08 4.75 12.32
C ASP A 332 24.55 4.53 12.75
N PRO A 333 24.77 3.73 13.81
CA PRO A 333 26.10 3.46 14.35
C PRO A 333 26.89 2.48 13.47
N ASP A 334 28.20 2.41 13.71
CA ASP A 334 29.02 1.35 13.16
C ASP A 334 28.71 0.01 13.83
N ILE A 335 28.55 -1.04 13.03
CA ILE A 335 28.36 -2.42 13.47
C ILE A 335 29.41 -3.30 12.77
N PRO A 336 30.71 -3.21 13.14
CA PRO A 336 31.79 -3.89 12.43
C PRO A 336 31.63 -5.41 12.38
N ALA A 337 31.03 -6.01 13.41
CA ALA A 337 30.73 -7.44 13.47
C ALA A 337 29.79 -7.90 12.34
N SER A 338 28.95 -7.01 11.82
CA SER A 338 28.06 -7.25 10.67
C SER A 338 28.65 -6.73 9.35
N GLY A 339 29.90 -6.29 9.34
CA GLY A 339 30.54 -5.69 8.17
C GLY A 339 29.93 -4.34 7.74
N TYR A 340 29.17 -3.69 8.62
CA TYR A 340 28.48 -2.45 8.35
C TYR A 340 29.08 -1.30 9.14
N TYR A 341 29.36 -0.19 8.46
CA TYR A 341 29.76 1.08 9.07
C TYR A 341 28.70 2.11 8.72
N GLY A 342 28.10 2.72 9.73
CA GLY A 342 26.96 3.62 9.58
C GLY A 342 27.40 5.06 9.35
N ALA A 343 26.45 5.97 9.36
CA ALA A 343 26.67 7.42 9.26
C ALA A 343 27.66 7.94 10.33
N ALA A 344 27.80 7.26 11.48
CA ALA A 344 28.76 7.62 12.53
C ALA A 344 30.21 7.73 12.05
N SER A 345 30.60 6.96 11.03
CA SER A 345 31.94 7.01 10.43
C SER A 345 32.17 8.24 9.55
N ARG A 346 31.12 8.98 9.14
CA ARG A 346 31.23 10.20 8.32
C ARG A 346 31.48 11.46 9.14
N THR A 347 32.28 12.35 8.59
CA THR A 347 32.64 13.66 9.17
C THR A 347 32.15 14.80 8.27
N ASN A 348 32.39 16.05 8.70
CA ASN A 348 32.04 17.23 7.90
C ASN A 348 32.62 17.23 6.47
N GLY A 349 33.72 16.51 6.22
CA GLY A 349 34.35 16.44 4.90
C GLY A 349 33.68 15.48 3.90
N ASN A 350 32.80 14.58 4.36
CA ASN A 350 32.22 13.53 3.50
C ASN A 350 30.75 13.18 3.79
N GLN A 351 30.07 13.91 4.67
CA GLN A 351 28.63 13.80 4.93
C GLN A 351 27.78 14.52 3.87
N VAL A 352 26.51 14.13 3.71
CA VAL A 352 25.57 14.75 2.76
C VAL A 352 25.08 16.12 3.21
N SER A 353 25.03 16.36 4.52
CA SER A 353 24.60 17.61 5.13
C SER A 353 25.11 17.73 6.57
N SER A 354 25.33 18.96 7.06
CA SER A 354 25.68 19.20 8.47
C SER A 354 24.59 18.77 9.45
N ASN A 355 23.33 18.91 9.06
CA ASN A 355 22.20 18.55 9.90
C ASN A 355 21.74 17.11 9.64
N ARG A 356 22.41 16.15 10.29
CA ARG A 356 22.28 14.71 10.01
C ARG A 356 20.84 14.15 10.13
N PRO A 357 20.02 14.53 11.12
CA PRO A 357 18.63 14.04 11.25
C PRO A 357 17.67 14.40 10.11
N THR A 358 18.07 15.29 9.19
CA THR A 358 17.23 15.70 8.05
C THR A 358 17.05 14.61 7.00
N HIS A 359 17.84 13.53 7.06
CA HIS A 359 17.86 12.46 6.06
C HIS A 359 17.75 11.08 6.70
N PHE A 360 16.95 10.19 6.10
CA PHE A 360 16.88 8.79 6.52
C PHE A 360 18.20 8.05 6.29
N SER A 361 18.55 7.13 7.20
CA SER A 361 19.77 6.32 7.14
C SER A 361 19.78 5.31 5.99
N SER A 362 20.96 4.79 5.66
CA SER A 362 21.08 3.67 4.71
C SER A 362 20.29 2.45 5.18
N TRP A 363 20.26 2.17 6.49
CA TRP A 363 19.51 1.04 7.03
C TRP A 363 17.99 1.21 6.88
N ALA A 364 17.46 2.41 7.15
CA ALA A 364 16.05 2.73 6.95
C ALA A 364 15.65 2.58 5.47
N ARG A 365 16.54 2.95 4.54
CA ARG A 365 16.35 2.84 3.09
C ARG A 365 16.43 1.42 2.55
N ARG A 366 16.99 0.47 3.30
CA ARG A 366 16.97 -0.97 2.99
C ARG A 366 15.74 -1.69 3.56
N SER A 367 15.17 -1.15 4.63
CA SER A 367 14.16 -1.82 5.46
C SER A 367 12.79 -1.13 5.39
N ILE A 368 12.42 -0.36 6.41
CA ILE A 368 11.06 0.13 6.63
C ILE A 368 10.54 1.03 5.51
N ILE A 369 11.38 1.87 4.91
CA ILE A 369 10.97 2.79 3.84
C ILE A 369 10.54 2.01 2.59
N PRO A 370 11.39 1.16 1.99
CA PRO A 370 10.96 0.36 0.84
C PRO A 370 9.87 -0.65 1.20
N ASP A 371 9.80 -1.17 2.44
CA ASP A 371 8.70 -2.05 2.87
C ASP A 371 7.34 -1.36 2.74
N ARG A 372 7.24 -0.14 3.29
CA ARG A 372 5.99 0.63 3.28
C ARG A 372 5.64 1.13 1.88
N LEU A 373 6.63 1.62 1.13
CA LEU A 373 6.42 2.08 -0.25
C LEU A 373 6.00 0.94 -1.18
N ALA A 374 6.68 -0.21 -1.13
CA ALA A 374 6.31 -1.37 -1.94
C ALA A 374 4.92 -1.91 -1.54
N THR A 375 4.60 -1.94 -0.24
CA THR A 375 3.26 -2.32 0.23
C THR A 375 2.18 -1.38 -0.30
N ALA A 376 2.42 -0.06 -0.29
CA ALA A 376 1.49 0.91 -0.84
C ALA A 376 1.29 0.73 -2.36
N ILE A 377 2.37 0.49 -3.11
CA ILE A 377 2.29 0.15 -4.55
C ILE A 377 1.48 -1.14 -4.74
N LEU A 378 1.73 -2.18 -3.95
CA LEU A 378 1.00 -3.44 -4.08
C LEU A 378 -0.49 -3.27 -3.77
N ASN A 379 -0.82 -2.43 -2.79
CA ASN A 379 -2.22 -2.16 -2.44
C ASN A 379 -2.94 -1.31 -3.50
N ALA A 380 -2.25 -0.32 -4.07
CA ALA A 380 -2.84 0.59 -5.06
C ALA A 380 -2.87 0.01 -6.48
N ALA A 381 -1.84 -0.76 -6.86
CA ALA A 381 -1.67 -1.25 -8.24
C ALA A 381 -1.36 -2.76 -8.36
N GLY A 382 -0.88 -3.41 -7.30
CA GLY A 382 -0.38 -4.79 -7.33
C GLY A 382 -1.40 -5.90 -7.07
N ARG A 383 -2.69 -5.57 -6.90
CA ARG A 383 -3.77 -6.56 -6.68
C ARG A 383 -4.52 -6.95 -7.96
N THR A 384 -4.07 -6.51 -9.13
CA THR A 384 -4.72 -6.84 -10.42
C THR A 384 -4.22 -8.16 -10.99
N SER A 385 -5.09 -8.89 -11.68
CA SER A 385 -4.73 -10.14 -12.37
C SER A 385 -3.65 -9.90 -13.43
N ALA A 386 -3.69 -8.76 -14.13
CA ALA A 386 -2.65 -8.34 -15.08
C ALA A 386 -1.28 -8.21 -14.39
N PHE A 387 -1.25 -7.62 -13.18
CA PHE A 387 -0.02 -7.47 -12.40
C PHE A 387 0.63 -8.82 -12.06
N ILE A 388 -0.18 -9.77 -11.56
CA ILE A 388 0.29 -11.08 -11.06
C ILE A 388 0.56 -12.08 -12.21
N SER A 389 -0.26 -12.06 -13.27
CA SER A 389 -0.18 -13.03 -14.37
C SER A 389 0.75 -12.60 -15.51
N GLY A 390 1.09 -11.32 -15.60
CA GLY A 390 2.02 -10.83 -16.63
C GLY A 390 1.47 -10.69 -18.01
N LYS A 391 0.15 -10.77 -18.13
CA LYS A 391 -0.51 -10.36 -19.35
C LYS A 391 -0.49 -8.83 -19.39
N ALA A 392 -0.03 -8.31 -20.53
CA ALA A 392 -0.24 -6.90 -20.86
C ALA A 392 -1.73 -6.56 -20.65
N PRO A 393 -2.06 -5.35 -20.16
CA PRO A 393 -3.45 -4.95 -20.02
C PRO A 393 -4.20 -5.18 -21.33
N GLU A 394 -5.33 -5.89 -21.29
CA GLU A 394 -6.19 -5.97 -22.47
C GLU A 394 -6.70 -4.57 -22.80
N ILE A 395 -6.30 -4.08 -23.97
CA ILE A 395 -6.68 -2.77 -24.48
C ILE A 395 -8.20 -2.80 -24.72
N LYS A 396 -8.97 -2.14 -23.86
CA LYS A 396 -10.33 -1.74 -24.23
C LYS A 396 -10.21 -0.65 -25.30
N PRO A 397 -10.83 -0.81 -26.49
CA PRO A 397 -10.87 0.25 -27.49
C PRO A 397 -11.53 1.50 -26.90
N SER A 398 -10.91 2.67 -27.07
CA SER A 398 -11.52 3.95 -26.70
C SER A 398 -12.82 4.18 -27.49
N PRO A 399 -13.96 4.49 -26.85
CA PRO A 399 -15.09 5.06 -27.56
C PRO A 399 -14.89 6.57 -27.67
N GLY A 400 -14.73 7.06 -28.89
CA GLY A 400 -14.97 8.46 -29.21
C GLY A 400 -16.46 8.78 -29.16
N GLY A 401 -16.79 10.03 -28.81
CA GLY A 401 -18.10 10.62 -29.08
C GLY A 401 -18.99 10.84 -27.85
N ASN A 402 -19.23 12.11 -27.54
CA ASN A 402 -20.15 12.63 -26.53
C ASN A 402 -21.55 11.99 -26.59
N THR A 403 -21.88 11.14 -25.62
CA THR A 403 -23.28 10.91 -25.20
C THR A 403 -23.28 10.45 -23.73
N PRO A 404 -24.15 10.99 -22.86
CA PRO A 404 -24.11 10.69 -21.44
C PRO A 404 -24.73 9.32 -21.20
N SER A 405 -23.92 8.34 -20.81
CA SER A 405 -24.38 7.01 -20.47
C SER A 405 -23.76 6.55 -19.15
N GLY A 406 -24.60 6.55 -18.10
CA GLY A 406 -24.69 5.60 -16.98
C GLY A 406 -23.44 5.27 -16.14
N PRO A 407 -23.61 4.99 -14.83
CA PRO A 407 -22.48 4.69 -13.95
C PRO A 407 -21.74 3.44 -14.44
N SER A 408 -20.47 3.60 -14.76
CA SER A 408 -19.58 2.52 -15.18
C SER A 408 -19.32 1.60 -13.98
N ALA A 409 -19.54 0.29 -14.16
CA ALA A 409 -19.27 -0.73 -13.17
C ALA A 409 -17.76 -0.84 -12.93
N ASP A 410 -17.35 -0.41 -11.74
CA ASP A 410 -16.00 -0.45 -11.22
C ASP A 410 -15.67 -1.88 -10.74
N THR A 411 -14.55 -2.45 -11.19
CA THR A 411 -14.11 -3.83 -10.88
C THR A 411 -13.17 -3.88 -9.66
N SER A 412 -13.15 -2.85 -8.82
CA SER A 412 -12.45 -2.84 -7.54
C SER A 412 -13.19 -3.68 -6.49
N VAL A 413 -12.44 -4.37 -5.61
CA VAL A 413 -13.00 -4.90 -4.36
C VAL A 413 -13.51 -3.70 -3.58
N ARG A 414 -14.81 -3.60 -3.36
CA ARG A 414 -15.39 -2.45 -2.68
C ARG A 414 -15.19 -2.60 -1.18
N THR A 415 -14.60 -1.58 -0.57
CA THR A 415 -14.25 -1.61 0.85
C THR A 415 -14.94 -0.46 1.61
N ILE A 416 -15.62 -0.79 2.70
CA ILE A 416 -16.15 0.16 3.68
C ILE A 416 -15.41 -0.09 4.98
N SER A 417 -14.89 0.95 5.62
CA SER A 417 -14.09 0.79 6.82
C SER A 417 -14.40 1.83 7.90
N LEU A 418 -14.22 1.45 9.16
CA LEU A 418 -14.16 2.33 10.32
C LEU A 418 -12.84 2.05 11.04
N LEU A 419 -11.85 2.91 10.82
CA LEU A 419 -10.48 2.74 11.29
C LEU A 419 -10.01 3.98 12.08
N PRO A 420 -9.59 3.84 13.34
CA PRO A 420 -9.04 4.94 14.14
C PRO A 420 -7.90 5.69 13.45
N ALA A 421 -7.07 4.97 12.70
CA ALA A 421 -5.96 5.55 11.92
C ALA A 421 -6.42 6.44 10.75
N ALA A 422 -7.67 6.30 10.29
CA ALA A 422 -8.26 7.09 9.21
C ALA A 422 -9.02 8.34 9.73
N GLY A 423 -8.86 8.71 11.01
CA GLY A 423 -9.44 9.92 11.60
C GLY A 423 -10.85 9.73 12.15
N GLU A 424 -11.60 10.82 12.33
CA GLU A 424 -12.95 10.76 12.91
C GLU A 424 -13.94 9.97 12.03
N ALA A 425 -14.91 9.30 12.66
CA ALA A 425 -15.87 8.45 11.95
C ALA A 425 -16.67 9.22 10.87
N ALA A 426 -17.02 10.48 11.15
CA ALA A 426 -17.72 11.34 10.19
C ALA A 426 -16.89 11.64 8.93
N ALA A 427 -15.57 11.79 9.07
CA ALA A 427 -14.67 11.98 7.93
C ALA A 427 -14.53 10.71 7.08
N GLN A 428 -14.80 9.55 7.68
CA GLN A 428 -14.85 8.25 7.01
C GLN A 428 -16.23 7.90 6.44
N GLY A 429 -17.16 8.87 6.37
CA GLY A 429 -18.50 8.67 5.81
C GLY A 429 -19.53 8.03 6.76
N TRP A 430 -19.19 7.85 8.04
CA TRP A 430 -20.11 7.28 9.03
C TRP A 430 -20.97 8.35 9.70
N SER A 431 -22.25 8.03 9.90
CA SER A 431 -23.20 8.91 10.58
C SER A 431 -23.72 8.26 11.85
N ILE A 432 -23.59 8.93 13.00
CA ILE A 432 -24.14 8.49 14.28
C ILE A 432 -25.48 9.15 14.54
N LYS A 433 -26.47 8.38 15.02
CA LYS A 433 -27.76 8.86 15.49
C LYS A 433 -28.08 8.29 16.86
N ASP A 434 -28.72 9.10 17.71
CA ASP A 434 -29.25 8.69 19.03
C ASP A 434 -28.15 8.12 19.98
N GLY A 435 -26.89 8.53 19.74
CA GLY A 435 -25.68 8.12 20.45
C GLY A 435 -24.54 9.12 20.19
N GLY A 436 -23.37 8.85 20.75
CA GLY A 436 -22.14 9.57 20.45
C GLY A 436 -21.04 8.61 20.00
N ILE A 437 -20.12 9.10 19.19
CA ILE A 437 -18.90 8.39 18.82
C ILE A 437 -17.72 9.31 19.11
N GLN A 438 -16.69 8.79 19.76
CA GLN A 438 -15.49 9.53 20.08
C GLN A 438 -14.26 8.68 19.75
N LEU A 439 -13.34 9.25 19.00
CA LEU A 439 -12.01 8.69 18.81
C LEU A 439 -11.12 9.07 20.00
N SER A 440 -10.59 8.05 20.71
CA SER A 440 -9.66 8.24 21.83
C SER A 440 -8.71 7.06 21.90
N ASP A 441 -7.42 7.32 22.07
CA ASP A 441 -6.38 6.30 22.26
C ASP A 441 -6.35 5.22 21.16
N GLY A 442 -6.62 5.63 19.91
CA GLY A 442 -6.63 4.71 18.77
C GLY A 442 -7.85 3.79 18.72
N VAL A 443 -8.96 4.14 19.38
CA VAL A 443 -10.18 3.34 19.44
C VAL A 443 -11.41 4.25 19.32
N PHE A 444 -12.47 3.78 18.65
CA PHE A 444 -13.78 4.43 18.68
C PHE A 444 -14.58 3.95 19.87
N LYS A 445 -14.95 4.87 20.76
CA LYS A 445 -15.83 4.63 21.90
C LYS A 445 -17.24 5.12 21.56
N ILE A 446 -18.22 4.23 21.65
CA ILE A 446 -19.62 4.56 21.41
C ILE A 446 -20.33 4.83 22.73
N THR A 447 -20.96 6.00 22.84
CA THR A 447 -21.76 6.38 24.00
C THR A 447 -23.24 6.26 23.69
N LYS A 448 -23.95 5.53 24.54
CA LYS A 448 -25.40 5.36 24.44
C LYS A 448 -26.12 6.53 25.12
N GLN A 449 -27.16 7.06 24.47
CA GLN A 449 -28.10 7.97 25.11
C GLN A 449 -29.19 7.17 25.87
N SER A 450 -29.59 7.65 27.04
CA SER A 450 -30.59 6.96 27.87
C SER A 450 -31.91 6.75 27.12
N ASN A 451 -32.48 5.54 27.22
CA ASN A 451 -33.73 5.12 26.56
C ASN A 451 -33.74 5.23 25.03
N LYS A 452 -32.58 5.28 24.39
CA LYS A 452 -32.43 5.36 22.93
C LYS A 452 -31.56 4.22 22.40
N THR A 453 -31.87 3.73 21.21
CA THR A 453 -31.01 2.80 20.47
C THR A 453 -30.14 3.62 19.54
N TRP A 454 -28.82 3.53 19.67
CA TRP A 454 -27.93 4.27 18.79
C TRP A 454 -27.77 3.54 17.46
N SER A 455 -27.48 4.28 16.39
CA SER A 455 -27.15 3.70 15.09
C SER A 455 -26.00 4.45 14.45
N LEU A 456 -24.94 3.72 14.08
CA LEU A 456 -23.80 4.23 13.32
C LEU A 456 -23.87 3.62 11.92
N THR A 457 -24.07 4.44 10.90
CA THR A 457 -24.41 3.99 9.55
C THR A 457 -23.41 4.46 8.50
N HIS A 458 -23.15 3.61 7.51
CA HIS A 458 -22.43 3.95 6.29
C HIS A 458 -23.20 3.41 5.08
N PRO A 459 -23.47 4.21 4.03
CA PRO A 459 -24.16 3.74 2.81
C PRO A 459 -23.41 2.59 2.11
N VAL A 460 -24.18 1.71 1.45
CA VAL A 460 -23.70 0.59 0.63
C VAL A 460 -24.55 0.51 -0.63
N ASP A 461 -24.05 1.06 -1.74
CA ASP A 461 -24.85 1.28 -2.96
C ASP A 461 -25.28 -0.01 -3.69
N ASP A 462 -24.58 -1.12 -3.46
CA ASP A 462 -24.89 -2.40 -4.10
C ASP A 462 -24.47 -3.54 -3.16
N ALA A 463 -25.20 -3.63 -2.04
CA ALA A 463 -24.95 -4.63 -1.01
C ALA A 463 -25.24 -6.06 -1.50
N ILE A 464 -26.20 -6.22 -2.42
CA ILE A 464 -26.68 -7.53 -2.89
C ILE A 464 -25.58 -8.35 -3.58
N THR A 465 -24.54 -7.70 -4.11
CA THR A 465 -23.38 -8.39 -4.69
C THR A 465 -22.58 -9.23 -3.69
N LEU A 466 -22.76 -9.07 -2.38
CA LEU A 466 -22.24 -10.03 -1.41
C LEU A 466 -22.73 -11.47 -1.69
N LEU A 467 -23.92 -11.64 -2.27
CA LEU A 467 -24.46 -12.95 -2.63
C LEU A 467 -23.85 -13.50 -3.92
N THR A 468 -23.54 -12.65 -4.91
CA THR A 468 -22.99 -13.10 -6.20
C THR A 468 -21.46 -13.21 -6.16
N GLN A 469 -20.79 -12.26 -5.53
CA GLN A 469 -19.33 -12.09 -5.55
C GLN A 469 -18.68 -12.62 -4.27
N GLY A 470 -19.45 -12.76 -3.19
CA GLY A 470 -18.90 -13.04 -1.87
C GLY A 470 -18.19 -11.82 -1.30
N GLY A 471 -17.54 -12.01 -0.16
CA GLY A 471 -16.90 -10.91 0.55
C GLY A 471 -16.57 -11.28 1.98
N ARG A 472 -16.13 -10.29 2.75
CA ARG A 472 -15.72 -10.48 4.13
C ARG A 472 -16.01 -9.26 4.97
N LEU A 473 -16.63 -9.46 6.13
CA LEU A 473 -16.64 -8.48 7.20
C LEU A 473 -15.60 -8.89 8.25
N THR A 474 -14.74 -7.98 8.67
CA THR A 474 -13.87 -8.14 9.85
C THR A 474 -14.13 -7.01 10.83
N CYS A 475 -14.34 -7.33 12.10
CA CYS A 475 -14.55 -6.35 13.16
C CYS A 475 -13.79 -6.75 14.41
N LYS A 476 -12.92 -5.85 14.91
CA LYS A 476 -12.26 -5.98 16.21
C LYS A 476 -12.88 -4.99 17.18
N PHE A 477 -13.53 -5.53 18.20
CA PHE A 477 -14.34 -4.77 19.15
C PHE A 477 -14.14 -5.29 20.58
N ARG A 478 -14.48 -4.50 21.58
CA ARG A 478 -14.67 -4.99 22.95
C ARG A 478 -15.95 -4.44 23.55
N LEU A 479 -16.49 -5.20 24.50
CA LEU A 479 -17.64 -4.79 25.29
C LEU A 479 -17.14 -4.28 26.65
N SER A 480 -17.81 -3.27 27.19
CA SER A 480 -17.48 -2.70 28.51
C SER A 480 -18.71 -2.71 29.41
N GLY A 481 -18.52 -3.11 30.66
CA GLY A 481 -19.55 -3.14 31.69
C GLY A 481 -19.39 -4.33 32.62
N ALA A 482 -20.23 -4.40 33.66
CA ALA A 482 -20.32 -5.59 34.49
C ALA A 482 -21.10 -6.68 33.75
N LEU A 483 -20.66 -7.93 33.88
CA LEU A 483 -21.35 -9.09 33.30
C LEU A 483 -22.80 -9.13 33.77
N THR A 484 -23.73 -9.02 32.82
CA THR A 484 -25.17 -9.17 33.05
C THR A 484 -25.72 -10.21 32.09
N ASN A 485 -26.48 -11.18 32.61
CA ASN A 485 -27.06 -12.21 31.76
C ASN A 485 -28.11 -11.62 30.79
N ASN A 486 -28.12 -12.09 29.55
CA ASN A 486 -28.97 -11.64 28.44
C ASN A 486 -28.75 -10.20 27.94
N GLN A 487 -27.67 -9.53 28.36
CA GLN A 487 -27.41 -8.15 27.94
C GLN A 487 -26.84 -8.09 26.50
N PHE A 488 -27.35 -7.16 25.71
CA PHE A 488 -26.92 -6.92 24.32
C PHE A 488 -25.61 -6.13 24.27
N GLY A 489 -24.77 -6.45 23.30
CA GLY A 489 -23.57 -5.69 22.93
C GLY A 489 -23.67 -5.13 21.50
N LEU A 490 -22.61 -5.28 20.72
CA LEU A 490 -22.55 -4.81 19.33
C LEU A 490 -23.49 -5.61 18.42
N GLY A 491 -24.32 -4.90 17.65
CA GLY A 491 -25.11 -5.40 16.54
C GLY A 491 -24.59 -4.87 15.20
N ILE A 492 -24.65 -5.71 14.16
CA ILE A 492 -24.20 -5.43 12.79
C ILE A 492 -25.29 -5.84 11.81
N TYR A 493 -25.76 -4.88 11.01
CA TYR A 493 -26.90 -5.05 10.11
C TYR A 493 -26.59 -4.51 8.73
N LEU A 494 -27.09 -5.21 7.71
CA LEU A 494 -27.04 -4.81 6.31
C LEU A 494 -28.17 -5.50 5.58
N TYR A 495 -29.13 -4.74 5.07
CA TYR A 495 -30.20 -5.26 4.24
C TYR A 495 -30.44 -4.36 3.04
N THR A 496 -31.04 -4.94 2.01
CA THR A 496 -31.29 -4.28 0.73
C THR A 496 -32.70 -4.60 0.24
N ASP A 497 -33.25 -3.73 -0.59
CA ASP A 497 -34.48 -3.93 -1.35
C ASP A 497 -34.23 -4.50 -2.74
N ALA A 498 -32.97 -4.70 -3.11
CA ALA A 498 -32.58 -5.37 -4.35
C ALA A 498 -33.07 -6.84 -4.37
N PRO A 499 -33.51 -7.35 -5.54
CA PRO A 499 -33.95 -8.72 -5.67
C PRO A 499 -32.81 -9.71 -5.41
N VAL A 500 -33.13 -10.88 -4.86
CA VAL A 500 -32.15 -11.97 -4.72
C VAL A 500 -31.69 -12.42 -6.12
N PRO A 501 -30.37 -12.54 -6.37
CA PRO A 501 -29.84 -12.94 -7.67
C PRO A 501 -30.32 -14.32 -8.12
N ASP A 502 -30.44 -14.50 -9.44
CA ASP A 502 -30.79 -15.79 -10.04
C ASP A 502 -29.78 -16.89 -9.61
N GLY A 503 -30.31 -18.07 -9.26
CA GLY A 503 -29.50 -19.20 -8.81
C GLY A 503 -29.15 -19.16 -7.31
N VAL A 504 -29.38 -18.07 -6.59
CA VAL A 504 -29.19 -18.00 -5.13
C VAL A 504 -30.49 -18.32 -4.40
N ALA A 505 -30.51 -19.44 -3.67
CA ALA A 505 -31.63 -19.79 -2.81
C ALA A 505 -31.53 -19.09 -1.44
N MET A 506 -32.53 -18.27 -1.10
CA MET A 506 -32.61 -17.58 0.18
C MET A 506 -33.98 -17.83 0.83
N THR A 507 -34.00 -18.25 2.09
CA THR A 507 -35.22 -18.62 2.82
C THR A 507 -35.82 -17.41 3.56
N GLY A 508 -37.09 -17.49 3.96
CA GLY A 508 -37.79 -16.43 4.69
C GLY A 508 -38.66 -15.52 3.79
N THR A 509 -39.16 -14.43 4.37
CA THR A 509 -40.09 -13.49 3.72
C THR A 509 -39.70 -12.05 4.04
N GLY A 510 -39.88 -11.12 3.09
CA GLY A 510 -39.44 -9.73 3.21
C GLY A 510 -38.21 -9.44 2.36
N ASN A 511 -37.37 -8.52 2.82
CA ASN A 511 -36.18 -8.05 2.12
C ASN A 511 -34.95 -8.93 2.43
N PRO A 512 -33.98 -9.06 1.51
CA PRO A 512 -32.72 -9.74 1.78
C PRO A 512 -31.93 -9.07 2.91
N PHE A 513 -31.79 -9.77 4.04
CA PHE A 513 -30.91 -9.40 5.14
C PHE A 513 -29.58 -10.14 5.01
N LEU A 514 -28.55 -9.43 4.53
CA LEU A 514 -27.20 -9.95 4.35
C LEU A 514 -26.45 -10.02 5.68
N MET A 515 -26.79 -9.12 6.60
CA MET A 515 -26.35 -9.16 7.99
C MET A 515 -27.50 -8.78 8.91
N SER A 516 -27.67 -9.55 9.98
CA SER A 516 -28.58 -9.23 11.09
C SER A 516 -28.07 -9.88 12.36
N TYR A 517 -26.85 -9.52 12.77
CA TYR A 517 -26.15 -10.22 13.85
C TYR A 517 -25.96 -9.31 15.05
N PHE A 518 -25.92 -9.89 16.25
CA PHE A 518 -25.54 -9.15 17.45
C PHE A 518 -24.84 -10.03 18.46
N THR A 519 -24.09 -9.40 19.35
CA THR A 519 -23.51 -10.07 20.51
C THR A 519 -24.44 -10.01 21.71
N GLN A 520 -24.55 -11.10 22.45
CA GLN A 520 -25.31 -11.15 23.70
C GLN A 520 -24.63 -12.07 24.70
N THR A 521 -24.63 -11.68 25.97
CA THR A 521 -24.11 -12.54 27.03
C THR A 521 -25.16 -13.53 27.50
N THR A 522 -24.85 -14.83 27.49
CA THR A 522 -25.63 -15.85 28.21
C THR A 522 -24.69 -16.79 28.94
N ASP A 523 -25.05 -17.17 30.17
CA ASP A 523 -24.28 -18.09 31.02
C ASP A 523 -22.80 -17.69 31.17
N GLY A 524 -22.56 -16.38 31.31
CA GLY A 524 -21.22 -15.81 31.47
C GLY A 524 -20.40 -15.69 30.19
N ARG A 525 -20.94 -16.08 29.03
CA ARG A 525 -20.24 -16.12 27.74
C ARG A 525 -20.77 -15.10 26.76
N VAL A 526 -19.91 -14.58 25.88
CA VAL A 526 -20.31 -13.73 24.76
C VAL A 526 -20.66 -14.61 23.55
N ASN A 527 -21.88 -14.44 23.03
CA ASN A 527 -22.38 -15.23 21.91
C ASN A 527 -22.64 -14.36 20.69
N LEU A 528 -22.41 -14.90 19.50
CA LEU A 528 -22.91 -14.34 18.25
C LEU A 528 -24.33 -14.87 18.00
N MET A 529 -25.29 -13.98 17.83
CA MET A 529 -26.70 -14.28 17.62
C MET A 529 -27.15 -13.79 16.25
N HIS A 530 -28.02 -14.57 15.59
CA HIS A 530 -28.76 -14.17 14.40
C HIS A 530 -30.10 -13.56 14.83
N HIS A 531 -30.30 -12.28 14.54
CA HIS A 531 -31.55 -11.57 14.76
C HIS A 531 -32.55 -11.92 13.66
N ARG A 532 -33.67 -12.53 14.06
CA ARG A 532 -34.74 -12.87 13.14
C ARG A 532 -36.08 -12.52 13.75
N LYS A 533 -37.03 -12.07 12.94
CA LYS A 533 -38.40 -11.82 13.39
C LYS A 533 -39.07 -13.08 13.93
N ALA A 534 -38.73 -14.24 13.37
CA ALA A 534 -39.21 -15.55 13.81
C ALA A 534 -38.53 -16.08 15.10
N GLY A 535 -37.63 -15.30 15.70
CA GLY A 535 -36.90 -15.68 16.91
C GLY A 535 -35.39 -15.81 16.65
N ASN A 536 -34.60 -15.34 17.62
CA ASN A 536 -33.16 -15.29 17.50
C ASN A 536 -32.53 -16.68 17.61
N THR A 537 -31.40 -16.90 16.93
CA THR A 537 -30.66 -18.18 16.95
C THR A 537 -29.20 -17.94 17.27
N LYS A 538 -28.58 -18.74 18.15
CA LYS A 538 -27.14 -18.68 18.42
C LYS A 538 -26.36 -19.24 17.22
N LEU A 539 -25.38 -18.48 16.73
CA LEU A 539 -24.49 -18.86 15.62
C LEU A 539 -23.12 -19.35 16.11
N GLY A 540 -22.70 -18.93 17.29
CA GLY A 540 -21.45 -19.36 17.91
C GLY A 540 -21.16 -18.60 19.20
N GLU A 541 -20.01 -18.89 19.81
CA GLU A 541 -19.53 -18.23 21.02
C GLU A 541 -18.10 -17.75 20.89
N PHE A 542 -17.81 -16.60 21.51
CA PHE A 542 -16.47 -16.02 21.57
C PHE A 542 -15.67 -16.56 22.77
N GLY A 543 -16.36 -16.98 23.84
CA GLY A 543 -15.78 -17.43 25.10
C GLY A 543 -16.38 -16.71 26.31
N ASP A 544 -15.72 -16.84 27.46
CA ASP A 544 -16.13 -16.18 28.70
C ASP A 544 -16.02 -14.65 28.59
N TYR A 545 -16.93 -13.92 29.22
CA TYR A 545 -16.93 -12.46 29.21
C TYR A 545 -15.84 -11.90 30.14
N GLY A 546 -14.96 -11.04 29.59
CA GLY A 546 -13.83 -10.46 30.32
C GLY A 546 -13.49 -9.00 29.99
N ASN A 547 -14.37 -8.25 29.31
CA ASN A 547 -14.06 -6.94 28.69
C ASN A 547 -12.88 -6.95 27.69
N ASP A 548 -12.38 -8.13 27.32
CA ASP A 548 -11.28 -8.31 26.40
C ASP A 548 -11.69 -8.03 24.94
N TRP A 549 -10.69 -7.72 24.12
CA TRP A 549 -10.83 -7.59 22.67
C TRP A 549 -11.31 -8.90 22.04
N GLN A 550 -12.33 -8.77 21.20
CA GLN A 550 -12.93 -9.84 20.40
C GLN A 550 -12.70 -9.54 18.93
N THR A 551 -12.54 -10.58 18.12
CA THR A 551 -12.48 -10.46 16.66
C THR A 551 -13.60 -11.29 16.04
N LEU A 552 -14.44 -10.64 15.23
CA LEU A 552 -15.47 -11.27 14.41
C LEU A 552 -15.06 -11.19 12.94
N GLU A 553 -15.05 -12.33 12.27
CA GLU A 553 -14.98 -12.43 10.81
C GLU A 553 -16.29 -13.06 10.30
N LEU A 554 -16.84 -12.55 9.20
CA LEU A 554 -17.94 -13.17 8.47
C LEU A 554 -17.52 -13.30 7.01
N VAL A 555 -17.38 -14.53 6.53
CA VAL A 555 -16.96 -14.82 5.15
C VAL A 555 -18.18 -15.21 4.34
N PHE A 556 -18.52 -14.41 3.32
CA PHE A 556 -19.63 -14.64 2.41
C PHE A 556 -19.17 -15.49 1.23
N THR A 557 -19.86 -16.60 1.00
CA THR A 557 -19.54 -17.52 -0.11
C THR A 557 -20.22 -17.04 -1.39
N ALA A 558 -19.41 -16.71 -2.39
CA ALA A 558 -19.87 -16.27 -3.71
C ALA A 558 -20.88 -17.24 -4.35
N GLY A 559 -21.89 -16.70 -5.01
CA GLY A 559 -22.97 -17.46 -5.64
C GLY A 559 -23.91 -18.15 -4.66
N SER A 560 -23.94 -17.75 -3.37
CA SER A 560 -24.77 -18.40 -2.36
C SER A 560 -25.25 -17.43 -1.27
N ALA A 561 -26.24 -17.88 -0.48
CA ALA A 561 -26.65 -17.23 0.76
C ALA A 561 -25.83 -17.70 1.99
N THR A 562 -24.69 -18.36 1.78
CA THR A 562 -23.91 -18.98 2.87
C THR A 562 -22.88 -18.02 3.46
N VAL A 563 -22.84 -17.96 4.79
CA VAL A 563 -21.85 -17.20 5.56
C VAL A 563 -21.16 -18.12 6.57
N THR A 564 -19.84 -18.04 6.65
CA THR A 564 -19.03 -18.74 7.65
C THR A 564 -18.47 -17.74 8.67
N PRO A 565 -18.82 -17.85 9.95
CA PRO A 565 -18.28 -16.97 10.98
C PRO A 565 -16.92 -17.47 11.46
N LYS A 566 -16.05 -16.55 11.88
CA LYS A 566 -14.84 -16.82 12.65
C LYS A 566 -14.86 -15.97 13.90
N LEU A 567 -14.85 -16.61 15.07
CA LEU A 567 -14.92 -15.95 16.38
C LEU A 567 -13.56 -16.10 17.05
N ASN A 568 -12.84 -15.00 17.28
CA ASN A 568 -11.47 -14.98 17.79
C ASN A 568 -10.51 -15.90 17.03
N GLY A 569 -10.64 -15.94 15.71
CA GLY A 569 -9.81 -16.77 14.86
C GLY A 569 -10.27 -18.23 14.73
N VAL A 570 -11.32 -18.65 15.44
CA VAL A 570 -11.87 -20.00 15.36
C VAL A 570 -13.07 -20.02 14.41
N ALA A 571 -13.02 -20.83 13.36
CA ALA A 571 -14.12 -20.97 12.41
C ALA A 571 -15.31 -21.69 13.06
N GLY A 572 -16.50 -21.11 12.93
CA GLY A 572 -17.77 -21.67 13.36
C GLY A 572 -18.53 -22.35 12.21
N PRO A 573 -19.69 -22.97 12.51
CA PRO A 573 -20.52 -23.60 11.49
C PRO A 573 -21.07 -22.56 10.52
N ALA A 574 -21.07 -22.89 9.23
CA ALA A 574 -21.67 -22.07 8.20
C ALA A 574 -23.20 -22.00 8.39
N PHE A 575 -23.79 -20.85 8.08
CA PHE A 575 -25.22 -20.61 8.17
C PHE A 575 -25.72 -19.81 6.97
N GLN A 576 -27.04 -19.74 6.79
CA GLN A 576 -27.65 -18.99 5.69
C GLN A 576 -28.09 -17.59 6.14
N VAL A 577 -27.81 -16.59 5.30
CA VAL A 577 -28.54 -15.31 5.34
C VAL A 577 -29.99 -15.53 4.90
N ILE A 578 -30.90 -14.69 5.38
CA ILE A 578 -32.35 -14.88 5.17
C ILE A 578 -33.02 -13.62 4.63
N LYS A 579 -34.22 -13.79 4.09
CA LYS A 579 -35.19 -12.70 3.93
C LYS A 579 -35.91 -12.48 5.25
N ASP A 580 -36.01 -11.23 5.68
CA ASP A 580 -36.75 -10.86 6.88
C ASP A 580 -37.47 -9.51 6.70
N GLY A 581 -38.43 -9.22 7.58
CA GLY A 581 -39.17 -7.97 7.68
C GLY A 581 -38.69 -7.06 8.81
N LEU A 582 -37.45 -7.22 9.27
CA LEU A 582 -36.79 -6.24 10.14
C LEU A 582 -36.54 -4.94 9.35
N THR A 583 -36.43 -3.80 10.03
CA THR A 583 -36.23 -2.50 9.38
C THR A 583 -35.15 -1.71 10.12
N LEU A 584 -33.92 -1.69 9.60
CA LEU A 584 -32.80 -0.96 10.20
C LEU A 584 -31.72 -0.62 9.16
N GLY A 585 -31.70 0.61 8.65
CA GLY A 585 -30.70 1.10 7.69
C GLY A 585 -30.73 0.42 6.30
N LEU A 586 -31.69 0.81 5.45
CA LEU A 586 -31.78 0.29 4.07
C LEU A 586 -30.53 0.65 3.28
N ASN A 587 -29.92 -0.34 2.61
CA ASN A 587 -28.70 -0.14 1.80
C ASN A 587 -27.59 0.57 2.59
N ALA A 588 -27.48 0.28 3.89
CA ALA A 588 -26.48 0.86 4.76
C ALA A 588 -25.96 -0.18 5.76
N LEU A 589 -24.63 -0.25 5.91
CA LEU A 589 -24.01 -1.00 6.97
C LEU A 589 -24.25 -0.25 8.28
N THR A 590 -24.99 -0.89 9.18
CA THR A 590 -25.49 -0.27 10.41
C THR A 590 -24.99 -1.01 11.63
N LEU A 591 -24.26 -0.31 12.49
CA LEU A 591 -23.90 -0.76 13.83
C LEU A 591 -24.88 -0.21 14.85
N THR A 592 -25.24 -0.99 15.87
CA THR A 592 -26.18 -0.57 16.92
C THR A 592 -26.00 -1.39 18.21
N ASP A 593 -26.64 -0.98 19.30
CA ASP A 593 -26.80 -1.76 20.53
C ASP A 593 -28.12 -2.55 20.60
N VAL A 594 -28.90 -2.56 19.50
CA VAL A 594 -30.11 -3.39 19.30
C VAL A 594 -31.33 -2.97 20.13
N THR A 595 -31.13 -2.41 21.33
CA THR A 595 -32.19 -2.17 22.30
C THR A 595 -32.15 -0.77 22.88
N LYS A 596 -33.32 -0.22 23.22
CA LYS A 596 -33.42 1.05 23.96
C LYS A 596 -33.07 0.89 25.44
N ASN A 597 -33.13 -0.35 25.94
CA ASN A 597 -32.78 -0.70 27.33
C ASN A 597 -31.25 -0.70 27.52
N ALA A 598 -30.79 -1.01 28.72
CA ALA A 598 -29.37 -1.13 29.01
C ALA A 598 -28.68 -2.17 28.10
N ALA A 599 -27.53 -1.79 27.57
CA ALA A 599 -26.65 -2.59 26.71
C ALA A 599 -25.20 -2.34 27.15
N TYR A 600 -24.27 -3.21 26.76
CA TYR A 600 -22.85 -2.99 27.01
C TYR A 600 -22.37 -1.75 26.25
N GLY A 601 -21.40 -1.04 26.84
CA GLY A 601 -20.62 -0.09 26.07
C GLY A 601 -19.83 -0.81 25.00
N VAL A 602 -19.63 -0.17 23.85
CA VAL A 602 -18.96 -0.76 22.69
C VAL A 602 -17.77 0.09 22.32
N GLU A 603 -16.64 -0.58 22.15
CA GLU A 603 -15.43 0.02 21.60
C GLU A 603 -14.99 -0.73 20.36
N ILE A 604 -14.55 0.00 19.32
CA ILE A 604 -14.18 -0.56 18.02
C ILE A 604 -12.76 -0.11 17.66
N GLU A 605 -11.85 -1.06 17.50
CA GLU A 605 -10.49 -0.83 17.02
C GLU A 605 -10.43 -0.86 15.49
N SER A 606 -11.25 -1.71 14.87
CA SER A 606 -11.40 -1.72 13.42
C SER A 606 -12.69 -2.38 12.99
N LEU A 607 -13.27 -1.89 11.90
CA LEU A 607 -14.27 -2.61 11.13
C LEU A 607 -13.97 -2.42 9.64
N VAL A 608 -14.05 -3.50 8.87
CA VAL A 608 -13.86 -3.50 7.41
C VAL A 608 -14.87 -4.46 6.79
N LEU A 609 -15.64 -3.98 5.81
CA LEU A 609 -16.45 -4.78 4.91
C LEU A 609 -15.82 -4.73 3.52
N GLU A 610 -15.47 -5.89 2.98
CA GLU A 610 -14.95 -6.08 1.63
C GLU A 610 -15.99 -6.87 0.80
N ILE A 611 -16.39 -6.34 -0.35
CA ILE A 611 -17.18 -7.06 -1.35
C ILE A 611 -16.22 -7.42 -2.49
N ASN A 612 -16.10 -8.71 -2.80
CA ASN A 612 -15.18 -9.18 -3.84
C ASN A 612 -15.56 -8.61 -5.20
N ALA A 613 -14.61 -8.55 -6.14
CA ALA A 613 -14.93 -8.18 -7.52
C ALA A 613 -15.76 -9.27 -8.24
N PRO A 614 -16.49 -8.94 -9.32
CA PRO A 614 -17.14 -9.93 -10.18
C PRO A 614 -16.14 -10.99 -10.65
N ALA A 615 -16.54 -12.27 -10.63
CA ALA A 615 -15.77 -13.33 -11.27
C ALA A 615 -15.74 -13.07 -12.79
N ALA A 616 -14.54 -13.09 -13.38
CA ALA A 616 -14.31 -12.82 -14.80
C ALA A 616 -14.75 -13.96 -15.70
#